data_AF-A0A8T4X780-F1
#
_entry.id   AF-A0A8T4X780-F1
#
_cell.length_a   1.000
_cell.length_b   1.000
_cell.length_c   1.000
_cell.angle_alpha   90.00
_cell.angle_beta   90.00
_cell.angle_gamma   90.00
#
_symmetry.space_group_name_H-M   'P 1'
#
loop_
_entity.id
_entity.type
_entity.pdbx_description
1 polymer ?
#
loop_
_entity_poly.entity_id
_entity_poly.type
_entity_poly.pdbx_seq_one_letter_code
_entity_poly.pdbx_strand_id
1 'polypeptide(L)'
;ETVNGFEDSDGCPDVVPPTDTDGDGIPDSSDSCPTQDETVNGFEDSDGCPDVVPPKDTDNDGIDDKIDHCPTQAETFNGIEDSDGCPDIATLQDSDKDGIVNSADLCPRSPETFNGFEDSDGCPDNSSVIDTDGDLIIDTLDQCPTQSETVNGFQDSDGCPDVAQPTDIDTDGIPDSIDSCPTQSETVNGFQDSDGCPDIVPTTDSASVSESENDNSLLQWTAVIASVITAVGAIGAAKLRKSS
;
A
#
# COMPACT_ATOMS: atom_id res chain seq x y z
N GLU A 1 -39.93 81.68 -37.17
CA GLU A 1 -38.55 82.12 -36.96
C GLU A 1 -38.45 82.78 -35.61
N THR A 2 -37.47 82.36 -34.81
CA THR A 2 -37.29 82.79 -33.42
C THR A 2 -36.06 83.68 -33.41
N VAL A 3 -36.27 85.00 -33.40
CA VAL A 3 -35.16 85.96 -33.54
C VAL A 3 -34.15 85.82 -32.41
N ASN A 4 -33.04 85.15 -32.67
CA ASN A 4 -31.99 84.83 -31.69
C ASN A 4 -30.57 85.13 -32.20
N GLY A 5 -30.42 85.68 -33.41
CA GLY A 5 -29.14 86.14 -33.95
C GLY A 5 -28.39 85.09 -34.78
N PHE A 6 -28.97 83.90 -34.99
CA PHE A 6 -28.45 82.87 -35.88
C PHE A 6 -29.44 82.64 -37.02
N GLU A 7 -29.02 82.94 -38.26
CA GLU A 7 -29.76 82.65 -39.50
C GLU A 7 -31.22 83.14 -39.60
N ASP A 8 -31.57 84.25 -38.89
CA ASP A 8 -32.91 84.86 -38.80
C ASP A 8 -33.51 85.43 -40.12
N SER A 9 -33.15 84.93 -41.31
CA SER A 9 -33.67 85.39 -42.61
C SER A 9 -33.95 84.27 -43.61
N ASP A 10 -33.93 83.01 -43.17
CA ASP A 10 -34.17 81.84 -44.05
C ASP A 10 -35.63 81.33 -43.97
N GLY A 11 -36.40 81.81 -42.99
CA GLY A 11 -37.82 81.45 -42.81
C GLY A 11 -38.07 80.10 -42.13
N CYS A 12 -37.03 79.44 -41.62
CA CYS A 12 -37.14 78.24 -40.80
C CYS A 12 -37.28 78.61 -39.31
N PRO A 13 -37.84 77.73 -38.46
CA PRO A 13 -37.77 77.92 -37.00
C PRO A 13 -36.37 77.60 -36.51
N ASP A 14 -35.70 78.56 -35.88
CA ASP A 14 -34.38 78.36 -35.26
C ASP A 14 -34.51 77.35 -34.11
N VAL A 15 -34.04 76.13 -34.35
CA VAL A 15 -33.96 75.12 -33.31
C VAL A 15 -32.73 75.48 -32.49
N VAL A 16 -32.94 76.04 -31.30
CA VAL A 16 -31.84 76.24 -30.34
C VAL A 16 -31.27 74.84 -30.08
N PRO A 17 -30.00 74.58 -30.42
CA PRO A 17 -29.39 73.30 -30.10
C PRO A 17 -29.48 73.10 -28.58
N PRO A 18 -29.82 71.91 -28.12
CA PRO A 18 -29.92 71.66 -26.69
C PRO A 18 -28.57 71.92 -26.03
N THR A 19 -28.59 72.40 -24.79
CA THR A 19 -27.36 72.68 -24.04
C THR A 19 -26.58 71.38 -23.84
N ASP A 20 -25.27 71.47 -24.06
CA ASP A 20 -24.28 70.43 -23.89
C ASP A 20 -23.08 71.14 -23.26
N THR A 21 -22.92 70.98 -21.95
CA THR A 21 -22.07 71.83 -21.11
C THR A 21 -20.60 71.43 -21.15
N ASP A 22 -20.28 70.14 -21.29
CA ASP A 22 -18.93 69.61 -21.45
C ASP A 22 -18.55 69.34 -22.91
N GLY A 23 -19.52 69.29 -23.82
CA GLY A 23 -19.30 69.22 -25.25
C GLY A 23 -19.00 67.80 -25.76
N ASP A 24 -19.45 66.78 -25.04
CA ASP A 24 -19.24 65.38 -25.42
C ASP A 24 -20.23 64.87 -26.50
N GLY A 25 -21.24 65.69 -26.82
CA GLY A 25 -22.25 65.42 -27.83
C GLY A 25 -23.56 64.84 -27.28
N ILE A 26 -23.67 64.64 -25.97
CA ILE A 26 -24.90 64.24 -25.26
C ILE A 26 -25.49 65.49 -24.60
N PRO A 27 -26.75 65.85 -24.91
CA PRO A 27 -27.35 67.04 -24.30
C PRO A 27 -27.53 66.88 -22.78
N ASP A 28 -27.33 67.97 -22.01
CA ASP A 28 -27.45 68.03 -20.53
C ASP A 28 -28.74 67.40 -19.97
N SER A 29 -29.82 67.35 -20.76
CA SER A 29 -31.10 66.75 -20.37
C SER A 29 -31.14 65.21 -20.42
N SER A 30 -30.17 64.61 -21.11
CA SER A 30 -30.02 63.17 -21.34
C SER A 30 -28.67 62.65 -20.87
N ASP A 31 -27.77 63.55 -20.51
CA ASP A 31 -26.49 63.30 -19.89
C ASP A 31 -26.63 63.10 -18.37
N SER A 32 -26.06 61.99 -17.88
CA SER A 32 -26.02 61.65 -16.44
C SER A 32 -24.92 62.41 -15.70
N CYS A 33 -23.91 62.90 -16.41
CA CYS A 33 -22.81 63.72 -15.93
C CYS A 33 -22.61 65.02 -16.74
N PRO A 34 -23.55 66.01 -16.71
CA PRO A 34 -23.57 67.23 -17.54
C PRO A 34 -22.40 68.23 -17.43
N THR A 35 -21.29 67.86 -16.81
CA THR A 35 -20.12 68.72 -16.62
C THR A 35 -18.81 67.95 -16.78
N GLN A 36 -18.88 66.67 -17.15
CA GLN A 36 -17.74 65.77 -17.32
C GLN A 36 -17.90 65.06 -18.65
N ASP A 37 -16.93 65.23 -19.52
CA ASP A 37 -16.94 64.63 -20.84
C ASP A 37 -16.95 63.10 -20.77
N GLU A 38 -17.86 62.48 -21.53
CA GLU A 38 -17.88 61.04 -21.80
C GLU A 38 -16.52 60.51 -22.26
N THR A 39 -16.16 59.32 -21.77
CA THR A 39 -14.96 58.58 -22.20
C THR A 39 -15.32 57.47 -23.19
N VAL A 40 -15.47 57.83 -24.46
CA VAL A 40 -15.84 56.87 -25.54
C VAL A 40 -14.82 55.73 -25.66
N ASN A 41 -15.17 54.56 -25.09
CA ASN A 41 -14.30 53.39 -24.98
C ASN A 41 -15.01 52.06 -25.31
N GLY A 42 -16.31 52.10 -25.65
CA GLY A 42 -17.11 50.93 -25.99
C GLY A 42 -17.86 50.31 -24.80
N PHE A 43 -17.72 50.88 -23.61
CA PHE A 43 -18.48 50.57 -22.40
C PHE A 43 -19.29 51.82 -22.04
N GLU A 44 -20.57 51.62 -21.70
CA GLU A 44 -21.57 52.65 -21.32
C GLU A 44 -21.58 54.03 -22.04
N ASP A 45 -20.97 54.16 -23.24
CA ASP A 45 -20.78 55.38 -24.06
C ASP A 45 -22.04 56.25 -24.38
N SER A 46 -23.22 55.89 -23.89
CA SER A 46 -24.48 56.59 -24.12
C SER A 46 -25.05 57.26 -22.88
N ASP A 47 -24.40 57.15 -21.72
CA ASP A 47 -24.88 57.74 -20.47
C ASP A 47 -24.31 59.14 -20.17
N GLY A 48 -23.25 59.54 -20.88
CA GLY A 48 -22.59 60.85 -20.76
C GLY A 48 -21.62 60.94 -19.60
N CYS A 49 -21.27 59.81 -18.97
CA CYS A 49 -20.40 59.77 -17.82
C CYS A 49 -19.05 59.13 -18.15
N PRO A 50 -17.93 59.73 -17.72
CA PRO A 50 -16.63 59.09 -17.89
C PRO A 50 -16.55 57.77 -17.14
N ASP A 51 -16.31 56.68 -17.86
CA ASP A 51 -16.22 55.33 -17.32
C ASP A 51 -14.92 54.60 -17.74
N VAL A 52 -14.80 53.34 -17.33
CA VAL A 52 -13.70 52.46 -17.74
C VAL A 52 -14.23 51.08 -18.10
N VAL A 53 -13.71 50.50 -19.18
CA VAL A 53 -14.02 49.11 -19.54
C VAL A 53 -13.63 48.18 -18.39
N PRO A 54 -14.57 47.41 -17.81
CA PRO A 54 -14.24 46.46 -16.76
C PRO A 54 -13.28 45.39 -17.31
N PRO A 55 -12.35 44.89 -16.47
CA PRO A 55 -11.49 43.78 -16.85
C PRO A 55 -12.34 42.56 -17.24
N LYS A 56 -11.83 41.78 -18.19
CA LYS A 56 -12.53 40.58 -18.65
C LYS A 56 -12.28 39.48 -17.63
N ASP A 57 -13.36 38.86 -17.16
CA ASP A 57 -13.36 37.74 -16.23
C ASP A 57 -14.37 36.73 -16.79
N THR A 58 -13.88 35.61 -17.31
CA THR A 58 -14.66 34.67 -18.10
C THR A 58 -15.48 33.70 -17.25
N ASP A 59 -14.99 33.30 -16.08
CA ASP A 59 -15.66 32.37 -15.18
C ASP A 59 -16.29 33.04 -13.94
N ASN A 60 -16.06 34.34 -13.77
CA ASN A 60 -16.65 35.21 -12.75
C ASN A 60 -16.21 34.87 -11.33
N ASP A 61 -14.95 34.47 -11.15
CA ASP A 61 -14.35 34.27 -9.84
C ASP A 61 -13.78 35.56 -9.21
N GLY A 62 -13.71 36.66 -10.00
CA GLY A 62 -13.20 37.95 -9.57
C GLY A 62 -11.74 38.22 -9.95
N ILE A 63 -11.09 37.33 -10.70
CA ILE A 63 -9.72 37.48 -11.20
C ILE A 63 -9.77 37.83 -12.70
N ASP A 64 -9.00 38.84 -13.13
CA ASP A 64 -8.93 39.23 -14.55
C ASP A 64 -8.25 38.10 -15.36
N ASP A 65 -8.86 37.70 -16.48
CA ASP A 65 -8.36 36.72 -17.45
C ASP A 65 -6.86 36.91 -17.79
N LYS A 66 -6.33 38.13 -17.70
CA LYS A 66 -4.91 38.45 -17.97
C LYS A 66 -3.94 37.93 -16.92
N ILE A 67 -4.39 37.79 -15.68
CA ILE A 67 -3.59 37.33 -14.54
C ILE A 67 -4.05 35.96 -14.01
N ASP A 68 -5.25 35.53 -14.42
CA ASP A 68 -5.79 34.21 -14.18
C ASP A 68 -5.04 33.12 -14.99
N HIS A 69 -4.56 32.09 -14.29
CA HIS A 69 -3.87 30.94 -14.88
C HIS A 69 -4.86 29.88 -15.42
N CYS A 70 -6.12 29.93 -14.97
CA CYS A 70 -7.22 29.10 -15.41
C CYS A 70 -8.47 29.92 -15.82
N PRO A 71 -8.43 30.73 -16.91
CA PRO A 71 -9.49 31.69 -17.32
C PRO A 71 -10.87 31.13 -17.72
N THR A 72 -11.19 29.88 -17.38
CA THR A 72 -12.46 29.23 -17.68
C THR A 72 -12.93 28.34 -16.53
N GLN A 73 -12.18 28.32 -15.43
CA GLN A 73 -12.41 27.50 -14.26
C GLN A 73 -12.27 28.37 -13.02
N ALA A 74 -13.41 28.76 -12.45
CA ALA A 74 -13.45 29.62 -11.30
C ALA A 74 -12.60 29.08 -10.13
N GLU A 75 -11.79 29.97 -9.56
CA GLU A 75 -11.03 29.76 -8.33
C GLU A 75 -11.90 29.22 -7.18
N THR A 76 -11.29 28.35 -6.37
CA THR A 76 -11.83 27.88 -5.10
C THR A 76 -11.08 28.54 -3.95
N PHE A 77 -11.59 29.68 -3.47
CA PHE A 77 -11.03 30.41 -2.32
C PHE A 77 -11.01 29.57 -1.03
N ASN A 78 -9.91 28.84 -0.83
CA ASN A 78 -9.73 27.88 0.25
C ASN A 78 -8.45 28.14 1.06
N GLY A 79 -7.67 29.17 0.71
CA GLY A 79 -6.43 29.56 1.36
C GLY A 79 -5.17 28.94 0.76
N ILE A 80 -5.30 28.17 -0.32
CA ILE A 80 -4.22 27.60 -1.13
C ILE A 80 -4.28 28.38 -2.44
N GLU A 81 -3.12 28.87 -2.90
CA GLU A 81 -2.89 29.57 -4.17
C GLU A 81 -3.99 30.51 -4.71
N ASP A 82 -4.91 31.01 -3.86
CA ASP A 82 -6.13 31.82 -4.13
C ASP A 82 -5.95 33.08 -5.03
N SER A 83 -4.72 33.37 -5.43
CA SER A 83 -4.35 34.47 -6.32
C SER A 83 -3.95 34.04 -7.73
N ASP A 84 -3.85 32.74 -8.01
CA ASP A 84 -3.45 32.22 -9.32
C ASP A 84 -4.64 32.03 -10.27
N GLY A 85 -5.87 31.95 -9.74
CA GLY A 85 -7.11 31.81 -10.51
C GLY A 85 -7.46 30.37 -10.85
N CYS A 86 -6.77 29.39 -10.27
CA CYS A 86 -6.98 27.99 -10.55
C CYS A 86 -7.61 27.26 -9.36
N PRO A 87 -8.68 26.46 -9.56
CA PRO A 87 -9.36 25.79 -8.47
C PRO A 87 -8.44 24.79 -7.76
N ASP A 88 -8.10 25.12 -6.52
CA ASP A 88 -7.32 24.24 -5.67
C ASP A 88 -8.15 23.14 -5.00
N ILE A 89 -7.56 21.96 -4.89
CA ILE A 89 -8.16 20.83 -4.18
C ILE A 89 -7.49 20.70 -2.80
N ALA A 90 -8.20 21.10 -1.75
CA ALA A 90 -7.76 21.00 -0.35
C ALA A 90 -7.32 19.58 0.09
N THR A 91 -7.69 18.52 -0.64
CA THR A 91 -7.29 17.14 -0.32
C THR A 91 -5.84 16.83 -0.65
N LEU A 92 -5.13 17.68 -1.39
CA LEU A 92 -3.71 17.51 -1.73
C LEU A 92 -2.77 18.30 -0.81
N GLN A 93 -3.31 18.99 0.20
CA GLN A 93 -2.48 19.73 1.13
C GLN A 93 -1.61 18.74 1.92
N ASP A 94 -0.31 18.98 1.90
CA ASP A 94 0.73 18.25 2.63
C ASP A 94 1.61 19.32 3.28
N SER A 95 1.43 19.53 4.59
CA SER A 95 1.96 20.71 5.25
C SER A 95 3.43 20.59 5.63
N ASP A 96 3.93 19.39 5.87
CA ASP A 96 5.31 19.09 6.22
C ASP A 96 6.12 18.46 5.09
N LYS A 97 5.46 18.14 3.97
CA LYS A 97 6.04 17.80 2.67
C LYS A 97 6.74 16.45 2.66
N ASP A 98 6.21 15.48 3.39
CA ASP A 98 6.69 14.10 3.36
C ASP A 98 6.07 13.25 2.23
N GLY A 99 5.03 13.76 1.55
CA GLY A 99 4.32 13.09 0.46
C GLY A 99 3.01 12.42 0.87
N ILE A 100 2.62 12.50 2.15
CA ILE A 100 1.33 12.04 2.67
C ILE A 100 0.44 13.28 2.84
N VAL A 101 -0.77 13.22 2.27
CA VAL A 101 -1.69 14.35 2.36
C VAL A 101 -2.21 14.50 3.80
N ASN A 102 -2.40 15.74 4.27
CA ASN A 102 -2.93 16.09 5.60
C ASN A 102 -4.20 15.32 6.01
N SER A 103 -4.99 14.85 5.05
CA SER A 103 -6.21 14.08 5.31
C SER A 103 -5.97 12.59 5.59
N ALA A 104 -4.82 12.07 5.18
CA ALA A 104 -4.33 10.71 5.41
C ALA A 104 -3.19 10.66 6.46
N ASP A 105 -2.60 11.81 6.79
CA ASP A 105 -1.49 11.99 7.72
C ASP A 105 -1.98 12.19 9.17
N LEU A 106 -1.49 11.35 10.10
CA LEU A 106 -1.75 11.46 11.54
C LEU A 106 -0.93 12.56 12.23
N CYS A 107 0.16 12.99 11.63
CA CYS A 107 1.05 14.05 12.08
C CYS A 107 1.25 15.16 11.02
N PRO A 108 0.21 15.95 10.62
CA PRO A 108 0.24 16.93 9.51
C PRO A 108 1.18 18.14 9.62
N ARG A 109 2.19 18.11 10.48
CA ARG A 109 3.18 19.17 10.70
C ARG A 109 4.55 18.60 11.06
N SER A 110 4.71 17.29 11.03
CA SER A 110 5.93 16.60 11.41
C SER A 110 6.16 15.50 10.38
N PRO A 111 7.14 15.69 9.49
CA PRO A 111 7.29 14.82 8.33
C PRO A 111 7.67 13.41 8.74
N GLU A 112 7.06 12.43 8.09
CA GLU A 112 7.38 11.02 8.16
C GLU A 112 8.88 10.74 7.97
N THR A 113 9.37 9.74 8.71
CA THR A 113 10.70 9.15 8.56
C THR A 113 10.58 7.78 7.92
N PHE A 114 10.55 7.73 6.57
CA PHE A 114 10.51 6.50 5.78
C PHE A 114 11.66 5.54 6.11
N ASN A 115 11.39 4.58 7.00
CA ASN A 115 12.37 3.64 7.54
C ASN A 115 11.88 2.17 7.48
N GLY A 116 10.69 1.92 6.95
CA GLY A 116 10.09 0.60 6.81
C GLY A 116 9.17 0.18 7.97
N PHE A 117 9.13 0.97 9.04
CA PHE A 117 8.18 0.84 10.14
C PHE A 117 7.13 1.95 10.01
N GLU A 118 5.85 1.60 10.11
CA GLU A 118 4.68 2.50 10.10
C GLU A 118 4.62 3.65 9.05
N ASP A 119 5.49 3.64 8.03
CA ASP A 119 5.68 4.60 6.89
C ASP A 119 4.40 5.12 6.17
N SER A 120 3.22 4.59 6.46
CA SER A 120 1.94 5.00 5.90
C SER A 120 1.09 5.86 6.82
N ASP A 121 1.49 6.06 8.07
CA ASP A 121 0.71 6.80 9.06
C ASP A 121 1.03 8.31 9.10
N GLY A 122 2.16 8.72 8.51
CA GLY A 122 2.57 10.12 8.37
C GLY A 122 3.30 10.67 9.59
N CYS A 123 3.62 9.83 10.57
CA CYS A 123 4.24 10.26 11.82
C CYS A 123 5.71 9.84 11.87
N PRO A 124 6.64 10.75 12.24
CA PRO A 124 8.05 10.40 12.31
C PRO A 124 8.31 9.33 13.37
N ASP A 125 8.74 8.18 12.90
CA ASP A 125 9.21 7.12 13.76
C ASP A 125 10.62 7.36 14.29
N ASN A 126 10.83 6.97 15.54
CA ASN A 126 12.17 6.98 16.12
C ASN A 126 12.97 5.84 15.48
N SER A 127 14.13 6.16 14.90
CA SER A 127 15.08 5.25 14.21
C SER A 127 15.64 4.09 15.04
N SER A 128 15.06 3.81 16.22
CA SER A 128 15.40 2.72 17.13
C SER A 128 14.53 1.47 16.93
N VAL A 129 13.55 1.51 16.03
CA VAL A 129 12.60 0.41 15.77
C VAL A 129 12.80 -0.14 14.35
N ILE A 130 14.06 -0.41 13.98
CA ILE A 130 14.35 -1.12 12.74
C ILE A 130 14.12 -2.61 13.02
N ASP A 131 13.29 -3.25 12.20
CA ASP A 131 13.02 -4.69 12.17
C ASP A 131 13.23 -5.14 10.71
N THR A 132 14.45 -5.59 10.41
CA THR A 132 14.93 -5.77 9.04
C THR A 132 14.29 -6.98 8.35
N ASP A 133 13.83 -7.99 9.09
CA ASP A 133 13.17 -9.18 8.53
C ASP A 133 11.66 -9.27 8.81
N GLY A 134 11.13 -8.36 9.63
CA GLY A 134 9.69 -8.17 9.84
C GLY A 134 9.07 -9.22 10.75
N ASP A 135 9.83 -9.82 11.66
CA ASP A 135 9.34 -10.83 12.60
C ASP A 135 8.79 -10.26 13.93
N LEU A 136 8.76 -8.93 14.04
CA LEU A 136 8.29 -8.13 15.17
C LEU A 136 9.28 -8.06 16.35
N ILE A 137 10.54 -8.48 16.15
CA ILE A 137 11.64 -8.28 17.08
C ILE A 137 12.60 -7.27 16.46
N ILE A 138 12.79 -6.13 17.12
CA ILE A 138 13.68 -5.08 16.59
C ILE A 138 15.12 -5.59 16.47
N ASP A 139 15.87 -5.14 15.45
CA ASP A 139 17.26 -5.51 15.14
C ASP A 139 18.21 -5.39 16.35
N THR A 140 17.90 -4.50 17.30
CA THR A 140 18.72 -4.31 18.51
C THR A 140 18.47 -5.35 19.61
N LEU A 141 17.35 -6.05 19.54
CA LEU A 141 16.93 -7.15 20.42
C LEU A 141 16.97 -8.52 19.73
N ASP A 142 17.04 -8.53 18.40
CA ASP A 142 17.11 -9.71 17.55
C ASP A 142 18.55 -10.26 17.45
N GLN A 143 18.73 -11.56 17.72
CA GLN A 143 20.01 -12.26 17.55
C GLN A 143 20.31 -12.63 16.09
N CYS A 144 19.29 -12.66 15.24
CA CYS A 144 19.35 -12.95 13.81
C CYS A 144 18.63 -11.87 12.95
N PRO A 145 19.09 -10.59 12.92
CA PRO A 145 18.41 -9.41 12.30
C PRO A 145 18.07 -9.45 10.80
N THR A 146 18.19 -10.59 10.13
CA THR A 146 17.94 -10.73 8.69
C THR A 146 17.22 -12.05 8.38
N GLN A 147 16.84 -12.80 9.41
CA GLN A 147 16.22 -14.11 9.32
C GLN A 147 15.08 -14.17 10.32
N SER A 148 13.86 -14.02 9.80
CA SER A 148 12.65 -14.02 10.61
C SER A 148 12.53 -15.25 11.53
N GLU A 149 12.17 -15.01 12.78
CA GLU A 149 11.81 -16.01 13.79
C GLU A 149 10.81 -17.07 13.28
N THR A 150 10.95 -18.30 13.80
CA THR A 150 10.00 -19.40 13.59
C THR A 150 9.26 -19.72 14.89
N VAL A 151 8.14 -19.05 15.12
CA VAL A 151 7.29 -19.25 16.31
C VAL A 151 6.81 -20.70 16.41
N ASN A 152 7.47 -21.49 17.26
CA ASN A 152 7.24 -22.92 17.40
C ASN A 152 7.19 -23.39 18.87
N GLY A 153 7.28 -22.46 19.83
CA GLY A 153 7.29 -22.73 21.27
C GLY A 153 8.69 -22.94 21.85
N PHE A 154 9.75 -22.79 21.05
CA PHE A 154 11.14 -22.95 21.46
C PHE A 154 11.93 -21.71 21.08
N GLN A 155 12.42 -21.01 22.11
CA GLN A 155 13.22 -19.78 21.96
C GLN A 155 12.59 -18.66 21.12
N ASP A 156 11.26 -18.64 20.94
CA ASP A 156 10.46 -17.63 20.21
C ASP A 156 10.64 -16.13 20.61
N SER A 157 11.62 -15.78 21.43
CA SER A 157 11.92 -14.41 21.86
C SER A 157 13.36 -13.99 21.56
N ASP A 158 14.15 -14.84 20.89
CA ASP A 158 15.53 -14.50 20.52
C ASP A 158 15.68 -13.98 19.09
N GLY A 159 14.64 -14.12 18.25
CA GLY A 159 14.60 -13.62 16.88
C GLY A 159 15.30 -14.54 15.88
N CYS A 160 15.67 -15.75 16.28
CA CYS A 160 16.35 -16.68 15.42
C CYS A 160 15.44 -17.84 14.99
N PRO A 161 15.45 -18.24 13.71
CA PRO A 161 14.67 -19.38 13.26
C PRO A 161 15.21 -20.68 13.86
N ASP A 162 14.48 -21.18 14.85
CA ASP A 162 14.79 -22.42 15.53
C ASP A 162 13.86 -23.58 15.12
N VAL A 163 14.27 -24.78 15.51
CA VAL A 163 13.43 -25.99 15.44
C VAL A 163 13.21 -26.52 16.85
N ALA A 164 11.94 -26.60 17.25
CA ALA A 164 11.52 -27.28 18.46
C ALA A 164 12.18 -28.68 18.50
N GLN A 165 13.09 -28.88 19.45
CA GLN A 165 13.74 -30.16 19.60
C GLN A 165 12.67 -31.22 19.92
N PRO A 166 12.74 -32.40 19.28
CA PRO A 166 11.86 -33.50 19.64
C PRO A 166 11.97 -33.82 21.14
N THR A 167 10.88 -34.25 21.76
CA THR A 167 10.96 -34.73 23.14
C THR A 167 11.81 -35.99 23.20
N ASP A 168 12.65 -36.07 24.21
CA ASP A 168 13.56 -37.18 24.53
C ASP A 168 13.58 -37.25 26.07
N ILE A 169 12.70 -38.07 26.65
CA ILE A 169 12.43 -38.05 28.10
C ILE A 169 13.53 -38.73 28.93
N ASP A 170 14.28 -39.67 28.35
CA ASP A 170 15.40 -40.33 29.03
C ASP A 170 16.79 -39.81 28.63
N THR A 171 16.84 -38.89 27.66
CA THR A 171 18.01 -38.13 27.22
C THR A 171 19.13 -38.99 26.62
N ASP A 172 18.77 -40.09 25.95
CA ASP A 172 19.71 -40.95 25.25
C ASP A 172 20.07 -40.47 23.82
N GLY A 173 19.39 -39.43 23.33
CA GLY A 173 19.60 -38.81 22.02
C GLY A 173 18.68 -39.34 20.92
N ILE A 174 17.74 -40.24 21.23
CA ILE A 174 16.72 -40.75 20.32
C ILE A 174 15.38 -40.11 20.70
N PRO A 175 14.73 -39.34 19.80
CA PRO A 175 13.42 -38.76 20.08
C PRO A 175 12.35 -39.79 20.45
N ASP A 176 11.51 -39.48 21.44
CA ASP A 176 10.37 -40.30 21.92
C ASP A 176 9.47 -40.80 20.77
N SER A 177 9.37 -40.02 19.69
CA SER A 177 8.56 -40.34 18.51
C SER A 177 9.09 -41.51 17.67
N ILE A 178 10.37 -41.81 17.78
CA ILE A 178 11.06 -42.91 17.08
C ILE A 178 11.74 -43.89 18.03
N ASP A 179 11.71 -43.60 19.34
CA ASP A 179 12.20 -44.46 20.41
C ASP A 179 11.17 -45.56 20.75
N SER A 180 11.61 -46.82 20.75
CA SER A 180 10.78 -47.97 21.11
C SER A 180 10.64 -48.15 22.62
N CYS A 181 11.54 -47.57 23.41
CA CYS A 181 11.54 -47.55 24.87
C CYS A 181 11.70 -46.12 25.43
N PRO A 182 10.76 -45.18 25.17
CA PRO A 182 10.93 -43.75 25.43
C PRO A 182 11.46 -43.34 26.81
N THR A 183 11.21 -44.12 27.86
CA THR A 183 11.57 -43.78 29.24
C THR A 183 12.81 -44.52 29.77
N GLN A 184 13.51 -45.26 28.92
CA GLN A 184 14.66 -46.09 29.29
C GLN A 184 15.79 -45.89 28.30
N SER A 185 16.82 -45.18 28.75
CA SER A 185 17.96 -44.84 27.91
C SER A 185 18.59 -46.06 27.24
N GLU A 186 18.84 -45.95 25.93
CA GLU A 186 19.59 -46.87 25.10
C GLU A 186 20.93 -47.28 25.74
N THR A 187 21.33 -48.54 25.52
CA THR A 187 22.63 -49.08 25.89
C THR A 187 23.52 -49.19 24.66
N VAL A 188 24.23 -48.11 24.33
CA VAL A 188 25.15 -48.05 23.18
C VAL A 188 26.27 -49.11 23.29
N ASN A 189 26.09 -50.25 22.63
CA ASN A 189 26.94 -51.43 22.73
C ASN A 189 27.31 -52.04 21.36
N GLY A 190 26.80 -51.48 20.26
CA GLY A 190 27.01 -51.95 18.89
C GLY A 190 25.94 -52.91 18.37
N PHE A 191 24.88 -53.16 19.14
CA PHE A 191 23.76 -54.02 18.80
C PHE A 191 22.46 -53.23 19.00
N GLN A 192 21.66 -53.12 17.94
CA GLN A 192 20.38 -52.38 17.88
C GLN A 192 20.36 -50.96 18.47
N ASP A 193 21.50 -50.27 18.59
CA ASP A 193 21.67 -48.90 19.14
C ASP A 193 20.81 -47.77 18.50
N SER A 194 19.88 -48.07 17.61
CA SER A 194 18.97 -47.13 16.96
C SER A 194 17.49 -47.36 17.30
N ASP A 195 17.16 -48.39 18.08
CA ASP A 195 15.77 -48.68 18.47
C ASP A 195 15.35 -47.97 19.77
N GLY A 196 16.30 -47.42 20.54
CA GLY A 196 16.08 -46.67 21.77
C GLY A 196 15.84 -47.56 22.98
N CYS A 197 16.05 -48.88 22.86
CA CYS A 197 15.81 -49.82 23.92
C CYS A 197 17.11 -50.40 24.49
N PRO A 198 17.28 -50.41 25.83
CA PRO A 198 18.45 -51.04 26.43
C PRO A 198 18.49 -52.54 26.12
N ASP A 199 19.55 -52.96 25.45
CA ASP A 199 19.74 -54.36 25.08
C ASP A 199 21.13 -54.91 25.47
N ILE A 200 21.34 -56.18 25.13
CA ILE A 200 22.63 -56.84 25.31
C ILE A 200 23.04 -57.52 24.01
N VAL A 201 24.32 -57.41 23.67
CA VAL A 201 24.90 -58.15 22.55
C VAL A 201 24.67 -59.66 22.74
N PRO A 202 24.02 -60.36 21.79
CA PRO A 202 23.80 -61.79 21.88
C PRO A 202 25.15 -62.52 21.94
N THR A 203 25.47 -63.07 23.10
CA THR A 203 26.66 -63.92 23.23
C THR A 203 26.37 -65.27 22.58
N THR A 204 27.30 -65.76 21.76
CA THR A 204 27.19 -67.01 21.02
C THR A 204 27.20 -68.29 21.88
N ASP A 205 26.99 -68.18 23.19
CA ASP A 205 27.00 -69.31 24.14
C ASP A 205 25.62 -69.71 24.67
N SER A 206 24.53 -69.03 24.26
CA SER A 206 23.17 -69.40 24.72
C SER A 206 22.32 -70.12 23.67
N ALA A 207 22.96 -70.88 22.79
CA ALA A 207 22.33 -71.93 22.00
C ALA A 207 22.60 -73.31 22.61
N SER A 208 22.21 -73.56 23.87
CA SER A 208 22.05 -74.94 24.35
C SER A 208 21.11 -75.07 25.55
N VAL A 209 19.91 -75.58 25.23
CA VAL A 209 19.15 -76.58 26.00
C VAL A 209 18.54 -76.14 27.33
N SER A 210 17.24 -75.83 27.28
CA SER A 210 16.29 -76.28 28.31
C SER A 210 14.88 -76.41 27.75
N GLU A 211 14.58 -77.52 27.08
CA GLU A 211 13.22 -78.08 27.10
C GLU A 211 13.30 -79.54 27.51
N SER A 212 12.50 -79.82 28.52
CA SER A 212 12.43 -81.00 29.37
C SER A 212 11.68 -82.16 28.72
N GLU A 213 12.20 -83.36 29.00
CA GLU A 213 11.46 -84.60 29.28
C GLU A 213 10.53 -85.20 28.21
N ASN A 214 11.06 -86.23 27.56
CA ASN A 214 10.53 -87.59 27.53
C ASN A 214 9.04 -87.77 27.22
N ASP A 215 8.74 -88.18 25.97
CA ASP A 215 7.85 -89.32 25.79
C ASP A 215 8.19 -90.18 24.54
N ASN A 216 8.12 -91.47 24.81
CA ASN A 216 8.44 -92.63 24.01
C ASN A 216 7.44 -92.83 22.85
N SER A 217 7.90 -92.84 21.59
CA SER A 217 7.24 -93.64 20.55
C SER A 217 8.17 -94.04 19.40
N LEU A 218 8.19 -95.35 19.20
CA LEU A 218 8.93 -96.17 18.28
C LEU A 218 8.43 -95.99 16.82
N LEU A 219 9.35 -96.02 15.83
CA LEU A 219 9.18 -96.34 14.40
C LEU A 219 8.38 -95.38 13.48
N GLN A 220 9.07 -94.74 12.52
CA GLN A 220 8.84 -94.85 11.06
C GLN A 220 9.82 -93.93 10.29
N TRP A 221 10.86 -94.47 9.66
CA TRP A 221 10.91 -94.89 8.23
C TRP A 221 10.78 -93.74 7.21
N THR A 222 11.94 -93.26 6.72
CA THR A 222 12.32 -92.96 5.33
C THR A 222 11.47 -92.09 4.40
N ALA A 223 12.21 -91.31 3.59
CA ALA A 223 11.97 -90.99 2.17
C ALA A 223 11.22 -89.66 1.86
N VAL A 224 11.49 -88.84 0.83
CA VAL A 224 12.47 -88.67 -0.28
C VAL A 224 11.93 -87.50 -1.15
N ILE A 225 12.79 -86.88 -1.99
CA ILE A 225 12.49 -85.97 -3.16
C ILE A 225 12.19 -84.50 -2.80
N ALA A 226 13.07 -83.52 -3.09
CA ALA A 226 13.36 -82.87 -4.38
C ALA A 226 12.09 -82.18 -4.99
N SER A 227 12.10 -80.99 -5.59
CA SER A 227 13.03 -80.48 -6.60
C SER A 227 12.85 -78.97 -6.77
N VAL A 228 13.95 -78.33 -7.18
CA VAL A 228 14.10 -76.94 -7.64
C VAL A 228 13.61 -76.81 -9.09
N ILE A 229 13.38 -75.57 -9.54
CA ILE A 229 13.62 -74.97 -10.88
C ILE A 229 12.36 -74.34 -11.51
N THR A 230 12.15 -73.02 -11.37
CA THR A 230 12.52 -71.86 -12.23
C THR A 230 11.72 -71.61 -13.53
N ALA A 231 11.19 -70.38 -13.61
CA ALA A 231 11.41 -69.37 -14.66
C ALA A 231 10.31 -69.01 -15.69
N VAL A 232 10.37 -67.70 -16.04
CA VAL A 232 9.87 -66.97 -17.22
C VAL A 232 8.40 -66.53 -17.15
N GLY A 233 7.98 -65.27 -17.41
CA GLY A 233 8.64 -64.09 -17.96
C GLY A 233 7.74 -63.38 -18.98
N ALA A 234 7.20 -62.22 -18.58
CA ALA A 234 7.05 -60.97 -19.35
C ALA A 234 5.93 -60.71 -20.42
N ILE A 235 5.51 -59.43 -20.40
CA ILE A 235 5.01 -58.52 -21.48
C ILE A 235 3.49 -58.43 -21.75
N GLY A 236 2.99 -57.19 -21.71
CA GLY A 236 1.76 -56.80 -22.43
C GLY A 236 1.19 -55.43 -22.05
N ALA A 237 1.76 -54.35 -22.60
CA ALA A 237 1.25 -52.98 -22.50
C ALA A 237 -0.12 -52.81 -23.18
N ALA A 238 -1.02 -52.01 -22.59
CA ALA A 238 -2.23 -51.52 -23.25
C ALA A 238 -2.26 -49.98 -23.22
N LYS A 239 -2.49 -49.43 -24.41
CA LYS A 239 -2.35 -48.03 -24.82
C LYS A 239 -3.72 -47.50 -25.27
N LEU A 240 -4.02 -46.25 -24.89
CA LEU A 240 -4.93 -45.27 -25.52
C LEU A 240 -6.46 -45.51 -25.57
N ARG A 241 -7.22 -44.50 -25.07
CA ARG A 241 -8.27 -43.74 -25.80
C ARG A 241 -8.68 -42.52 -24.95
N LYS A 242 -8.41 -41.28 -25.39
CA LYS A 242 -9.22 -40.40 -26.28
C LYS A 242 -10.20 -39.55 -25.45
N SER A 243 -9.84 -38.30 -25.14
CA SER A 243 -10.22 -37.07 -25.85
C SER A 243 -11.73 -36.85 -25.93
N SER A 244 -12.22 -35.94 -25.10
CA SER A 244 -13.33 -35.02 -25.38
C SER A 244 -13.10 -33.72 -24.64
#